data_AF-J3GV35-F1
#
_entry.id   AF-J3GV35-F1
#
_cell.length_a   1.000
_cell.length_b   1.000
_cell.length_c   1.000
_cell.angle_alpha   90.00
_cell.angle_beta   90.00
_cell.angle_gamma   90.00
#
_symmetry.space_group_name_H-M   'P 1'
#
loop_
_entity.id
_entity.type
_entity.pdbx_description
1 polymer ?
#
loop_
_entity_poly.entity_id
_entity_poly.type
_entity_poly.pdbx_seq_one_letter_code
_entity_poly.pdbx_strand_id
1 'polypeptide(L)' 'MKREEVKTKHGEGMRFDTHVIANPANTNEWIILFKKEAGRSYFLVNDNEEIESFRHLDDVIHELRDIGIKSAEVHF' A
#
# COMPACT_ATOMS: atom_id res chain seq x y z
N MET A 1 6.81 -0.03 -4.74
CA MET A 1 6.93 -1.50 -4.61
C MET A 1 5.78 -2.14 -5.35
N LYS A 2 6.07 -3.14 -6.17
CA LYS A 2 5.03 -3.88 -6.90
C LYS A 2 4.33 -4.88 -5.97
N ARG A 3 3.09 -5.23 -6.29
CA ARG A 3 2.26 -6.18 -5.51
C ARG A 3 2.99 -7.49 -5.20
N GLU A 4 3.58 -8.11 -6.21
CA GLU A 4 4.30 -9.39 -6.06
C GLU A 4 5.54 -9.27 -5.16
N GLU A 5 6.19 -8.09 -5.15
CA GLU A 5 7.33 -7.82 -4.26
C GLU A 5 6.86 -7.70 -2.80
N VAL A 6 5.70 -7.07 -2.56
CA VAL A 6 5.08 -7.00 -1.23
C VAL A 6 4.69 -8.40 -0.75
N LYS A 7 4.02 -9.19 -1.59
CA LYS A 7 3.63 -10.58 -1.28
C LYS A 7 4.84 -11.43 -0.92
N THR A 8 5.90 -11.37 -1.73
CA THR A 8 7.14 -12.13 -1.52
C THR A 8 7.77 -11.77 -0.17
N LYS A 9 8.02 -10.47 0.07
CA LYS A 9 8.66 -10.01 1.31
C LYS A 9 7.82 -10.31 2.54
N HIS A 10 6.49 -10.15 2.45
CA HIS A 10 5.59 -10.52 3.54
C HIS A 10 5.66 -12.04 3.82
N GLY A 11 5.72 -12.87 2.78
CA GLY A 11 5.93 -14.32 2.89
C GLY A 11 7.26 -14.70 3.55
N GLU A 12 8.30 -13.89 3.36
CA GLU A 12 9.61 -14.01 4.02
C GLU A 12 9.60 -13.53 5.49
N GLY A 13 8.45 -13.09 6.01
CA GLY A 13 8.27 -12.64 7.38
C GLY A 13 8.52 -11.14 7.59
N MET A 14 8.74 -10.38 6.52
CA MET A 14 8.86 -8.92 6.60
C MET A 14 7.53 -8.29 6.99
N ARG A 15 7.55 -7.42 8.00
CA ARG A 15 6.39 -6.62 8.42
C ARG A 15 6.44 -5.24 7.79
N PHE A 16 5.28 -4.73 7.43
CA PHE A 16 5.09 -3.39 6.90
C PHE A 16 4.10 -2.65 7.79
N ASP A 17 4.52 -1.50 8.30
CA ASP A 17 3.57 -0.54 8.86
C ASP A 17 2.88 0.13 7.69
N THR A 18 1.61 -0.20 7.48
CA THR A 18 0.88 0.18 6.27
C THR A 18 -0.04 1.36 6.56
N HIS A 19 0.10 2.41 5.75
CA HIS A 19 -0.71 3.61 5.84
C HIS A 19 -1.52 3.76 4.55
N VAL A 20 -2.79 4.12 4.69
CA VAL A 20 -3.67 4.50 3.61
C VAL A 20 -3.95 5.98 3.73
N ILE A 21 -3.61 6.75 2.70
CA ILE A 21 -3.73 8.22 2.70
C ILE A 21 -4.45 8.69 1.45
N ALA A 22 -5.06 9.87 1.52
CA ALA A 22 -5.61 10.52 0.33
C ALA A 22 -4.50 10.81 -0.69
N ASN A 23 -4.77 10.55 -1.97
CA ASN A 23 -3.84 10.83 -3.05
C ASN A 23 -3.65 12.36 -3.19
N PRO A 24 -2.43 12.90 -3.00
CA PRO A 24 -2.20 14.33 -3.12
C PRO A 24 -2.49 14.90 -4.52
N ALA A 25 -2.42 14.06 -5.56
CA ALA A 25 -2.74 14.45 -6.93
C ALA A 25 -4.26 14.44 -7.23
N ASN A 26 -5.03 13.64 -6.49
CA ASN A 26 -6.49 13.57 -6.59
C ASN A 26 -7.09 13.16 -5.24
N THR A 27 -7.57 14.12 -4.46
CA THR A 27 -8.03 13.88 -3.08
C THR A 27 -9.27 12.97 -2.97
N ASN A 28 -9.88 12.57 -4.09
CA ASN A 28 -10.96 11.59 -4.12
C ASN A 28 -10.46 10.13 -4.25
N GLU A 29 -9.15 9.94 -4.32
CA GLU A 29 -8.52 8.62 -4.40
C GLU A 29 -7.64 8.37 -3.19
N TRP A 30 -7.35 7.10 -2.96
CA TRP A 30 -6.54 6.59 -1.87
C TRP A 30 -5.29 5.92 -2.41
N ILE A 31 -4.17 6.08 -1.72
CA ILE A 31 -2.89 5.42 -2.04
C ILE A 31 -2.35 4.70 -0.82
N ILE A 32 -1.58 3.65 -1.06
CA ILE A 32 -0.99 2.81 -0.01
C ILE A 32 0.49 3.15 0.16
N LEU A 33 0.90 3.41 1.39
CA LEU A 33 2.28 3.65 1.81
C LEU A 33 2.72 2.56 2.79
N PHE A 34 3.75 1.80 2.41
CA PHE A 34 4.41 0.85 3.28
C PHE A 34 5.61 1.52 3.93
N LYS A 35 5.60 1.62 5.26
CA LYS A 35 6.77 2.02 6.04
C LYS A 35 7.56 0.78 6.45
N LYS A 36 8.89 0.90 6.35
CA LYS A 36 9.86 -0.07 6.81
C LYS A 36 10.64 0.53 7.98
N GLU A 37 11.12 -0.35 8.86
CA GLU A 37 12.20 -0.02 9.79
C GLU A 37 13.42 0.57 9.06
N ALA A 38 14.13 1.48 9.72
CA ALA A 38 15.21 2.31 9.18
C ALA A 38 14.78 3.48 8.27
N GLY A 39 13.54 3.98 8.41
CA GLY A 39 13.11 5.26 7.85
C GLY A 39 12.86 5.26 6.34
N ARG A 40 12.77 4.07 5.72
CA ARG A 40 12.42 3.93 4.31
C ARG A 40 10.92 3.69 4.18
N SER A 41 10.31 4.34 3.22
CA SER A 41 8.90 4.13 2.90
C SER A 41 8.72 3.97 1.40
N TYR A 42 7.70 3.21 1.01
CA TYR A 42 7.46 2.82 -0.37
C TYR A 42 5.97 2.90 -0.66
N PHE A 43 5.60 3.51 -1.79
CA PHE A 43 4.24 3.43 -2.30
C PHE A 43 3.98 2.09 -2.99
N LEU A 44 2.74 1.62 -2.99
CA LEU A 44 2.31 0.59 -3.92
C LEU A 44 2.30 1.17 -5.34
N VAL A 45 2.86 0.44 -6.30
CA VAL A 45 2.90 0.86 -7.71
C VAL A 45 2.37 -0.24 -8.63
N ASN A 46 1.81 0.18 -9.77
CA ASN A 46 1.37 -0.68 -10.84
C ASN A 46 2.55 -1.19 -11.69
N ASP A 47 2.26 -1.94 -12.75
CA ASP A 47 3.29 -2.50 -13.63
C ASP A 47 4.08 -1.45 -14.42
N ASN A 48 3.46 -0.29 -14.68
CA ASN A 48 4.06 0.88 -15.32
C ASN A 48 4.87 1.76 -14.35
N GLU A 49 5.06 1.31 -13.11
CA GLU A 49 5.76 2.04 -12.05
C GLU A 49 5.04 3.32 -11.56
N GLU A 50 3.76 3.47 -11.89
CA GLU A 50 2.94 4.56 -11.39
C GLU A 50 2.33 4.19 -10.03
N ILE A 51 2.12 5.19 -9.16
CA ILE A 51 1.47 4.97 -7.86
C ILE A 51 0.08 4.42 -8.09
N GLU A 52 -0.20 3.28 -7.48
CA GLU A 52 -1.52 2.68 -7.52
C GLU A 52 -2.48 3.53 -6.68
N SER A 53 -3.56 3.99 -7.30
CA SER A 53 -4.60 4.76 -6.62
C SER A 53 -5.97 4.09 -6.73
N PHE A 54 -6.78 4.25 -5.69
CA PHE A 54 -8.05 3.56 -5.52
C PHE A 54 -9.16 4.57 -5.25
N ARG A 55 -10.29 4.44 -5.94
CA ARG A 55 -11.41 5.37 -5.76
C ARG A 55 -12.14 5.15 -4.44
N HIS A 56 -12.27 3.90 -4.01
CA HIS A 56 -12.98 3.54 -2.79
C HIS A 56 -12.04 2.88 -1.79
N LEU A 57 -12.25 3.18 -0.50
CA LEU A 57 -11.48 2.53 0.57
C LEU A 57 -11.71 1.02 0.60
N ASP A 58 -12.89 0.56 0.18
CA ASP A 58 -13.19 -0.86 0.05
C ASP A 58 -12.24 -1.54 -0.95
N ASP A 59 -11.90 -0.90 -2.07
CA ASP A 59 -10.95 -1.45 -3.05
C ASP A 59 -9.55 -1.61 -2.43
N VAL A 60 -9.14 -0.63 -1.61
CA VAL A 60 -7.88 -0.70 -0.84
C VAL A 60 -7.88 -1.89 0.10
N ILE A 61 -8.99 -2.14 0.82
CA ILE A 61 -9.11 -3.28 1.74
C ILE A 61 -8.97 -4.61 1.00
N HIS A 62 -9.58 -4.73 -0.19
CA HIS A 62 -9.45 -5.92 -1.02
C HIS A 62 -8.01 -6.12 -1.49
N GLU A 63 -7.36 -5.06 -1.94
CA GLU A 63 -5.95 -5.09 -2.35
C GLU A 63 -5.04 -5.52 -1.20
N LEU A 64 -5.17 -4.87 -0.02
CA LEU A 64 -4.37 -5.20 1.18
C LEU A 64 -4.53 -6.67 1.59
N ARG A 65 -5.75 -7.20 1.50
CA ARG A 65 -6.03 -8.61 1.78
C ARG A 65 -5.33 -9.53 0.78
N ASP A 66 -5.39 -9.22 -0.52
CA ASP A 66 -4.77 -10.04 -1.57
C ASP A 66 -3.25 -10.10 -1.41
N ILE A 67 -2.61 -8.97 -1.07
CA ILE A 67 -1.17 -8.90 -0.85
C ILE A 67 -0.72 -9.41 0.53
N GLY A 68 -1.66 -9.84 1.37
CA GLY A 68 -1.40 -10.47 2.68
C GLY A 68 -1.18 -9.51 3.85
N ILE A 69 -1.44 -8.21 3.67
CA ILE A 69 -1.32 -7.20 4.72
C ILE A 69 -2.50 -7.32 5.69
N LYS A 70 -2.18 -7.43 6.97
CA LYS A 70 -3.18 -7.72 8.03
C LYS A 70 -3.75 -6.48 8.71
N SER A 71 -3.04 -5.37 8.66
CA SER A 71 -3.41 -4.12 9.33
C SER A 71 -2.91 -2.93 8.55
N ALA A 72 -3.73 -1.88 8.49
CA ALA A 72 -3.34 -0.59 7.96
C ALA A 72 -4.02 0.55 8.74
N GLU A 73 -3.35 1.69 8.81
CA GLU A 73 -3.88 2.92 9.41
C GLU A 73 -4.40 3.84 8.30
N VAL A 74 -5.63 4.34 8.44
CA VAL A 74 -6.21 5.31 7.51
C VAL A 74 -5.98 6.72 8.05
N HIS A 75 -5.39 7.59 7.25
CA HIS A 75 -5.20 9.00 7.58
C HIS A 75 -6.06 9.87 6.67
N PHE A 76 -6.84 10.74 7.31
CA PHE A 76 -7.72 11.73 6.69
C PHE A 76 -7.07 13.11 6.69
#